data_AF-A0A151EQI2-F1
#
_entry.id   AF-A0A151EQI2-F1
#
_cell.length_a   1.000
_cell.length_b   1.000
_cell.length_c   1.000
_cell.angle_alpha   90.00
_cell.angle_beta   90.00
_cell.angle_gamma   90.00
#
_symmetry.space_group_name_H-M   'P 1'
#
loop_
_entity.id
_entity.type
_entity.pdbx_description
1 polymer ?
#
loop_
_entity_poly.entity_id
_entity_poly.type
_entity_poly.pdbx_seq_one_letter_code
_entity_poly.pdbx_strand_id
1 'polypeptide(L)'
;MRGMWLFCLCVLLLAQLLAQPAELLVIDDFETEGGWLPAEPGECTITVLLDRLNVRDGQASLRLEAELTDSYESGCFAGISREAPNLTGYAFLRLWVRPDQPSKALLGIHLGSDKGDYLYPVPLDNTRWNLITVSFEQFKSEEQSEPLAPEDVKTISFLMAAGGPATAKVNIDRFIALTDLNDNGVPDIDEAQMGEAAQNSEELADRYFNNGDYEKAEKYYQEAKSLYERMRNREKAQEMDSRAKESRAWFNYEKGEEFYENKEYTKAMEAYDRARKDFVLVGNLDMVDTCENRLHELSELTGRPVSPVPERPPGTEQPTRPREGSGAGGLLFVLAVVFLVGVGVYFWKFRGGEPKAEEKKPVPPVEPSKTKAEEIRKLKAKFVYGEINRKEYEKKLRELEDKT
;
A
#
# COMPACT_ATOMS: atom_id res chain seq x y z
N MET A 1 53.82 -10.36 -3.96
CA MET A 1 52.57 -10.38 -3.17
C MET A 1 52.07 -9.00 -2.71
N ARG A 2 52.93 -7.98 -2.46
CA ARG A 2 52.46 -6.62 -2.06
C ARG A 2 51.74 -5.81 -3.16
N GLY A 3 52.09 -6.00 -4.44
CA GLY A 3 51.45 -5.28 -5.55
C GLY A 3 50.01 -5.71 -5.87
N MET A 4 49.63 -6.94 -5.53
CA MET A 4 48.28 -7.46 -5.78
C MET A 4 47.25 -6.89 -4.79
N TRP A 5 47.69 -6.55 -3.57
CA TRP A 5 46.85 -5.90 -2.56
C TRP A 5 46.53 -4.45 -2.91
N LEU A 6 47.52 -3.69 -3.41
CA LEU A 6 47.31 -2.31 -3.86
C LEU A 6 46.37 -2.23 -5.06
N PHE A 7 46.48 -3.15 -6.02
CA PHE A 7 45.58 -3.19 -7.16
C PHE A 7 44.14 -3.55 -6.76
N CYS A 8 43.96 -4.52 -5.86
CA CYS A 8 42.65 -4.89 -5.34
C CYS A 8 42.00 -3.74 -4.54
N LEU A 9 42.79 -3.00 -3.75
CA LEU A 9 42.31 -1.84 -2.99
C LEU A 9 41.91 -0.67 -3.91
N CYS A 10 42.67 -0.41 -4.98
CA CYS A 10 42.30 0.61 -5.98
C CYS A 10 41.04 0.23 -6.76
N VAL A 11 40.86 -1.05 -7.13
CA VAL A 11 39.65 -1.52 -7.83
C VAL A 11 38.42 -1.44 -6.91
N LEU A 12 38.57 -1.78 -5.62
CA LEU A 12 37.48 -1.63 -4.64
C LEU A 12 37.13 -0.16 -4.37
N LEU A 13 38.13 0.73 -4.26
CA LEU A 13 37.90 2.17 -4.12
C LEU A 13 37.24 2.76 -5.38
N LEU A 14 37.68 2.36 -6.58
CA LEU A 14 37.05 2.77 -7.83
C LEU A 14 35.62 2.21 -7.97
N ALA A 15 35.37 0.98 -7.54
CA ALA A 15 34.03 0.40 -7.55
C ALA A 15 33.08 1.11 -6.56
N GLN A 16 33.59 1.57 -5.40
CA GLN A 16 32.83 2.39 -4.46
C GLN A 16 32.61 3.82 -4.98
N LEU A 17 33.58 4.40 -5.69
CA LEU A 17 33.46 5.72 -6.35
C LEU A 17 32.53 5.71 -7.56
N LEU A 18 32.33 4.55 -8.19
CA LEU A 18 31.45 4.35 -9.34
C LEU A 18 30.10 3.72 -8.95
N ALA A 19 29.86 3.44 -7.67
CA ALA A 19 28.56 2.98 -7.21
C ALA A 19 27.57 4.13 -7.36
N GLN A 20 26.69 4.03 -8.35
CA GLN A 20 25.59 4.97 -8.51
C GLN A 20 24.73 4.94 -7.23
N PRO A 21 24.22 6.11 -6.77
CA PRO A 21 23.28 6.12 -5.66
C PRO A 21 22.09 5.22 -6.01
N ALA A 22 21.52 4.55 -5.00
CA ALA A 22 20.28 3.82 -5.21
C ALA A 22 19.22 4.81 -5.71
N GLU A 23 18.41 4.44 -6.69
CA GLU A 23 17.42 5.35 -7.32
C GLU A 23 16.39 5.88 -6.33
N LEU A 24 16.18 5.15 -5.25
CA LEU A 24 15.30 5.48 -4.15
C LEU A 24 16.05 5.34 -2.82
N LEU A 25 15.97 6.37 -1.99
CA LEU A 25 16.39 6.33 -0.60
C LEU A 25 15.16 6.50 0.29
N VAL A 26 14.87 5.52 1.14
CA VAL A 26 13.89 5.70 2.21
C VAL A 26 14.52 6.56 3.30
N ILE A 27 14.05 7.80 3.45
CA ILE A 27 14.48 8.69 4.53
C ILE A 27 13.81 8.25 5.84
N ASP A 28 12.50 7.98 5.77
CA ASP A 28 11.70 7.46 6.87
C ASP A 28 10.43 6.75 6.38
N ASP A 29 10.16 5.55 6.88
CA ASP A 29 8.89 4.85 6.72
C ASP A 29 7.96 5.03 7.93
N PHE A 30 8.46 5.69 8.98
CA PHE A 30 7.82 5.91 10.26
C PHE A 30 7.48 4.63 11.05
N GLU A 31 7.95 3.46 10.61
CA GLU A 31 7.71 2.17 11.28
C GLU A 31 8.57 1.99 12.54
N THR A 32 9.74 2.62 12.59
CA THR A 32 10.72 2.44 13.69
C THR A 32 10.80 3.65 14.61
N GLU A 33 10.92 3.42 15.92
CA GLU A 33 11.08 4.46 16.96
C GLU A 33 12.36 5.29 16.79
N GLY A 34 12.22 6.63 16.69
CA GLY A 34 13.34 7.58 16.75
C GLY A 34 13.50 8.53 15.56
N GLY A 35 14.51 9.40 15.66
CA GLY A 35 15.00 10.26 14.58
C GLY A 35 14.50 11.70 14.58
N TRP A 36 13.23 11.91 14.93
CA TRP A 36 12.61 13.24 14.87
C TRP A 36 12.56 13.91 16.24
N LEU A 37 13.17 15.08 16.34
CA LEU A 37 13.15 15.96 17.50
C LEU A 37 12.18 17.10 17.25
N PRO A 38 11.46 17.60 18.28
CA PRO A 38 10.70 18.83 18.14
C PRO A 38 11.60 19.95 17.61
N ALA A 39 11.18 20.60 16.52
CA ALA A 39 11.77 21.87 16.11
C ALA A 39 11.21 22.94 17.06
N GLU A 40 12.10 23.65 17.76
CA GLU A 40 11.69 24.59 18.81
C GLU A 40 10.68 25.61 18.28
N PRO A 41 9.54 25.78 18.96
CA PRO A 41 8.61 26.87 18.66
C PRO A 41 9.30 28.23 18.71
N GLY A 42 8.81 29.18 17.92
CA GLY A 42 8.78 30.58 18.36
C GLY A 42 7.94 30.74 19.63
N GLU A 43 7.34 31.89 19.91
CA GLU A 43 6.51 32.10 21.12
C GLU A 43 5.18 31.29 21.17
N CYS A 44 5.09 30.18 20.43
CA CYS A 44 3.88 29.39 20.22
C CYS A 44 3.82 28.14 21.11
N THR A 45 2.62 27.83 21.61
CA THR A 45 2.37 26.62 22.39
C THR A 45 2.00 25.50 21.44
N ILE A 46 2.92 24.56 21.23
CA ILE A 46 2.72 23.46 20.28
C ILE A 46 2.76 22.14 21.03
N THR A 47 1.77 21.30 20.73
CA THR A 47 1.74 19.92 21.21
C THR A 47 1.99 18.99 20.03
N VAL A 48 3.26 18.73 19.73
CA VAL A 48 3.61 17.70 18.75
C VAL A 48 3.30 16.33 19.35
N LEU A 49 2.14 15.79 19.02
CA LEU A 49 1.79 14.42 19.34
C LEU A 49 2.33 13.52 18.24
N LEU A 50 3.51 12.94 18.50
CA LEU A 50 4.04 11.84 17.70
C LEU A 50 3.19 10.58 17.97
N ASP A 51 1.98 10.56 17.43
CA ASP A 51 1.08 9.42 17.57
C ASP A 51 1.45 8.35 16.53
N ARG A 52 2.39 7.48 16.93
CA ARG A 52 2.71 6.25 16.21
C ARG A 52 1.78 5.09 16.61
N LEU A 53 0.75 5.38 17.43
CA LEU A 53 -0.06 4.41 18.15
C LEU A 53 -1.54 4.54 17.80
N ASN A 54 -1.88 4.42 16.52
CA ASN A 54 -3.16 3.82 16.15
C ASN A 54 -2.94 2.38 15.67
N VAL A 55 -2.27 1.59 16.53
CA VAL A 55 -2.01 0.15 16.35
C VAL A 55 -3.31 -0.67 16.27
N ARG A 56 -4.47 -0.10 16.63
CA ARG A 56 -5.76 -0.77 16.38
C ARG A 56 -6.02 -1.02 14.89
N ASP A 57 -5.44 -0.21 14.01
CA ASP A 57 -5.52 -0.34 12.55
C ASP A 57 -4.18 -0.81 11.92
N GLY A 58 -3.23 -1.25 12.76
CA GLY A 58 -2.06 -2.01 12.35
C GLY A 58 -0.88 -1.26 11.72
N GLN A 59 -0.81 0.08 11.76
CA GLN A 59 0.22 0.79 10.97
C GLN A 59 0.76 2.09 11.57
N ALA A 60 2.04 2.37 11.26
CA ALA A 60 2.74 3.57 11.69
C ALA A 60 2.63 4.69 10.63
N SER A 61 2.29 5.88 11.07
CA SER A 61 2.40 7.11 10.28
C SER A 61 2.81 8.22 11.23
N LEU A 62 3.42 9.27 10.69
CA LEU A 62 3.76 10.43 11.47
C LEU A 62 2.54 11.34 11.57
N ARG A 63 1.92 11.43 12.75
CA ARG A 63 0.92 12.45 13.03
C ARG A 63 1.60 13.70 13.60
N LEU A 64 1.23 14.86 13.06
CA LEU A 64 1.62 16.17 13.56
C LEU A 64 0.37 16.94 13.94
N GLU A 65 0.31 17.43 15.17
CA GLU A 65 -0.75 18.30 15.67
C GLU A 65 -0.14 19.62 16.12
N ALA A 66 -0.72 20.73 15.68
CA ALA A 66 -0.34 22.05 16.18
C ALA A 66 -1.57 22.92 16.42
N GLU A 67 -1.48 23.69 17.49
CA GLU A 67 -2.36 24.79 17.82
C GLU A 67 -1.56 26.08 17.65
N LEU A 68 -1.84 26.80 16.58
CA LEU A 68 -1.18 28.06 16.24
C LEU A 68 -2.03 29.18 16.81
N THR A 69 -1.46 30.02 17.67
CA THR A 69 -2.19 31.09 18.39
C THR A 69 -1.95 32.47 17.81
N ASP A 70 -0.92 32.63 16.97
CA ASP A 70 -0.51 33.89 16.38
C ASP A 70 -0.17 33.73 14.89
N SER A 71 0.06 34.85 14.18
CA SER A 71 0.32 34.87 12.75
C SER A 71 1.77 34.50 12.37
N TYR A 72 1.99 34.05 11.14
CA TYR A 72 3.32 33.79 10.60
C TYR A 72 4.30 34.98 10.69
N GLU A 73 3.80 36.22 10.66
CA GLU A 73 4.64 37.43 10.78
C GLU A 73 5.35 37.53 12.14
N SER A 74 4.86 36.83 13.18
CA SER A 74 5.55 36.74 14.48
C SER A 74 6.53 35.57 14.58
N GLY A 75 6.80 34.85 13.48
CA GLY A 75 7.71 33.69 13.47
C GLY A 75 7.10 32.45 14.13
N CYS A 76 5.78 32.37 14.22
CA CYS A 76 5.09 31.22 14.79
C CYS A 76 5.12 30.02 13.83
N PHE A 77 6.00 29.06 14.10
CA PHE A 77 5.99 27.76 13.43
C PHE A 77 6.19 26.61 14.44
N ALA A 78 5.78 25.43 14.01
CA ALA A 78 5.67 24.24 14.82
C ALA A 78 6.15 23.02 14.05
N GLY A 79 7.05 22.22 14.57
CA GLY A 79 7.47 21.09 13.76
C GLY A 79 8.32 20.04 14.42
N ILE A 80 8.82 19.17 13.57
CA ILE A 80 9.82 18.17 13.91
C ILE A 80 10.97 18.26 12.94
N SER A 81 12.17 17.93 13.40
CA SER A 81 13.40 17.97 12.63
C SER A 81 14.23 16.71 12.87
N ARG A 82 15.03 16.34 11.88
CA ARG A 82 16.04 15.29 11.99
C ARG A 82 17.27 15.65 11.16
N GLU A 83 18.39 15.00 11.47
CA GLU A 83 19.56 15.02 10.60
C GLU A 83 19.21 14.36 9.25
N ALA A 84 19.61 15.02 8.18
CA ALA A 84 19.42 14.53 6.82
C ALA A 84 20.37 13.35 6.55
N PRO A 85 19.90 12.29 5.87
CA PRO A 85 20.83 11.30 5.32
C PRO A 85 21.67 11.93 4.22
N ASN A 86 22.67 11.19 3.71
CA ASN A 86 23.41 11.65 2.52
C ASN A 86 22.48 11.66 1.30
N LEU A 87 22.14 12.87 0.83
CA LEU A 87 21.27 13.09 -0.32
C LEU A 87 22.05 13.32 -1.64
N THR A 88 23.36 13.09 -1.65
CA THR A 88 24.18 13.22 -2.87
C THR A 88 23.63 12.33 -3.99
N GLY A 89 23.33 12.95 -5.13
CA GLY A 89 22.83 12.28 -6.33
C GLY A 89 21.31 12.09 -6.39
N TYR A 90 20.56 12.51 -5.37
CA TYR A 90 19.10 12.58 -5.42
C TYR A 90 18.64 13.96 -5.90
N ALA A 91 17.56 14.02 -6.67
CA ALA A 91 17.03 15.25 -7.24
C ALA A 91 15.66 15.65 -6.68
N PHE A 92 14.94 14.69 -6.07
CA PHE A 92 13.60 14.92 -5.55
C PHE A 92 13.42 14.35 -4.15
N LEU A 93 12.49 14.97 -3.42
CA LEU A 93 11.88 14.43 -2.21
C LEU A 93 10.42 14.07 -2.51
N ARG A 94 9.96 12.95 -1.95
CA ARG A 94 8.58 12.48 -2.09
C ARG A 94 8.00 12.02 -0.77
N LEU A 95 6.77 12.43 -0.49
CA LEU A 95 5.99 11.99 0.68
C LEU A 95 4.49 12.02 0.40
N TRP A 96 3.74 11.30 1.20
CA TRP A 96 2.30 11.39 1.25
C TRP A 96 1.83 12.21 2.45
N VAL A 97 0.84 13.08 2.22
CA VAL A 97 0.30 13.98 3.25
C VAL A 97 -1.22 13.93 3.25
N ARG A 98 -1.84 13.83 4.43
CA ARG A 98 -3.29 13.92 4.62
C ARG A 98 -3.63 14.72 5.89
N PRO A 99 -4.23 15.92 5.78
CA PRO A 99 -4.80 16.59 6.93
C PRO A 99 -6.12 15.96 7.36
N ASP A 100 -6.40 15.93 8.66
CA ASP A 100 -7.66 15.37 9.18
C ASP A 100 -8.87 16.23 8.79
N GLN A 101 -8.65 17.54 8.61
CA GLN A 101 -9.66 18.52 8.19
C GLN A 101 -9.01 19.61 7.32
N PRO A 102 -9.75 20.24 6.40
CA PRO A 102 -9.25 21.39 5.65
C PRO A 102 -8.86 22.51 6.62
N SER A 103 -7.69 23.10 6.40
CA SER A 103 -7.16 24.17 7.24
C SER A 103 -6.54 25.27 6.40
N LYS A 104 -6.49 26.48 6.97
CA LYS A 104 -5.69 27.59 6.43
C LYS A 104 -4.21 27.48 6.78
N ALA A 105 -3.84 26.48 7.58
CA ALA A 105 -2.45 26.16 7.85
C ALA A 105 -1.77 25.55 6.61
N LEU A 106 -0.45 25.67 6.59
CA LEU A 106 0.43 25.08 5.60
C LEU A 106 1.37 24.10 6.30
N LEU A 107 1.69 22.99 5.63
CA LEU A 107 2.82 22.15 5.99
C LEU A 107 4.03 22.58 5.16
N GLY A 108 5.07 23.09 5.77
CA GLY A 108 6.36 23.36 5.17
C GLY A 108 7.29 22.15 5.24
N ILE A 109 7.83 21.73 4.10
CA ILE A 109 9.03 20.88 4.06
C ILE A 109 10.21 21.83 4.12
N HIS A 110 10.99 21.76 5.19
CA HIS A 110 12.10 22.65 5.47
C HIS A 110 13.42 21.88 5.38
N LEU A 111 14.40 22.45 4.69
CA LEU A 111 15.74 21.91 4.51
C LEU A 111 16.76 22.92 5.04
N GLY A 112 17.48 22.55 6.09
CA GLY A 112 18.56 23.37 6.65
C GLY A 112 19.91 22.97 6.04
N SER A 113 20.72 23.97 5.69
CA SER A 113 22.06 23.80 5.13
C SER A 113 23.03 24.80 5.73
N ASP A 114 24.33 24.62 5.49
CA ASP A 114 25.34 25.62 5.87
C ASP A 114 25.18 26.96 5.11
N LYS A 115 24.43 26.96 4.01
CA LYS A 115 24.15 28.15 3.18
C LYS A 115 22.88 28.89 3.60
N GLY A 116 22.08 28.30 4.49
CA GLY A 116 20.81 28.85 4.95
C GLY A 116 19.67 27.86 4.87
N ASP A 117 18.47 28.40 5.07
CA ASP A 117 17.23 27.65 5.18
C ASP A 117 16.40 27.73 3.90
N TYR A 118 15.77 26.62 3.57
CA TYR A 118 15.03 26.42 2.33
C TYR A 118 13.67 25.79 2.63
N LEU A 119 12.60 26.34 2.06
CA LEU A 119 11.22 25.94 2.37
C LEU A 119 10.43 25.61 1.10
N TYR A 120 9.61 24.55 1.19
CA TYR A 120 8.56 24.23 0.23
C TYR A 120 7.20 24.12 0.93
N PRO A 121 6.24 25.02 0.65
CA PRO A 121 4.93 24.99 1.29
C PRO A 121 3.97 23.99 0.62
N VAL A 122 3.28 23.20 1.45
CA VAL A 122 2.25 22.23 1.06
C VAL A 122 0.90 22.70 1.64
N PRO A 123 -0.08 23.06 0.78
CA PRO A 123 -1.43 23.42 1.22
C PRO A 123 -2.15 22.26 1.91
N LEU A 124 -2.93 22.57 2.96
CA LEU A 124 -3.73 21.60 3.73
C LEU A 124 -5.23 21.82 3.49
N ASP A 125 -5.64 22.00 2.25
CA ASP A 125 -6.99 22.42 1.85
C ASP A 125 -7.98 21.27 1.59
N ASN A 126 -7.51 20.02 1.60
CA ASN A 126 -8.32 18.84 1.34
C ASN A 126 -7.93 17.67 2.26
N THR A 127 -8.89 16.83 2.61
CA THR A 127 -8.69 15.71 3.56
C THR A 127 -8.28 14.40 2.89
N ARG A 128 -7.86 14.45 1.62
CA ARG A 128 -7.43 13.25 0.90
C ARG A 128 -5.92 13.06 1.10
N TRP A 129 -5.45 11.85 0.89
CA TRP A 129 -4.02 11.61 0.74
C TRP A 129 -3.53 12.29 -0.54
N ASN A 130 -2.52 13.15 -0.42
CA ASN A 130 -1.87 13.83 -1.52
C ASN A 130 -0.43 13.37 -1.62
N LEU A 131 -0.01 12.95 -2.82
CA LEU A 131 1.38 12.63 -3.11
C LEU A 131 2.11 13.92 -3.48
N ILE A 132 3.07 14.30 -2.65
CA ILE A 132 3.93 15.45 -2.88
C ILE A 132 5.25 14.93 -3.43
N THR A 133 5.64 15.40 -4.62
CA THR A 133 6.99 15.21 -5.17
C THR A 133 7.55 16.59 -5.46
N VAL A 134 8.70 16.91 -4.88
CA VAL A 134 9.33 18.22 -4.96
C VAL A 134 10.79 18.08 -5.35
N SER A 135 11.24 18.83 -6.35
CA SER A 135 12.66 18.95 -6.71
C SER A 135 13.38 19.87 -5.74
N PHE A 136 14.66 19.62 -5.46
CA PHE A 136 15.50 20.53 -4.65
C PHE A 136 15.53 21.96 -5.21
N GLU A 137 15.36 22.15 -6.53
CA GLU A 137 15.30 23.48 -7.17
C GLU A 137 14.01 24.27 -6.85
N GLN A 138 12.96 23.57 -6.43
CA GLN A 138 11.68 24.20 -6.11
C GLN A 138 11.66 24.80 -4.71
N PHE A 139 12.58 24.40 -3.83
CA PHE A 139 12.71 25.02 -2.52
C PHE A 139 13.18 26.47 -2.64
N LYS A 140 12.66 27.33 -1.78
CA LYS A 140 12.97 28.75 -1.77
C LYS A 140 13.65 29.14 -0.46
N SER A 141 14.69 29.96 -0.57
CA SER A 141 15.33 30.63 0.55
C SER A 141 15.02 32.13 0.46
N GLU A 142 14.83 32.78 1.61
CA GLU A 142 14.69 34.24 1.65
C GLU A 142 16.04 34.95 1.45
N GLU A 143 17.13 34.31 1.86
CA GLU A 143 18.48 34.90 1.86
C GLU A 143 19.28 34.50 0.62
N GLN A 144 19.03 33.32 0.06
CA GLN A 144 19.80 32.76 -1.05
C GLN A 144 19.02 32.74 -2.37
N SER A 145 19.67 33.20 -3.44
CA SER A 145 19.12 33.09 -4.80
C SER A 145 19.49 31.78 -5.50
N GLU A 146 20.51 31.08 -5.02
CA GLU A 146 21.01 29.85 -5.64
C GLU A 146 20.20 28.62 -5.22
N PRO A 147 19.97 27.66 -6.14
CA PRO A 147 19.33 26.38 -5.80
C PRO A 147 20.10 25.63 -4.72
N LEU A 148 19.37 24.93 -3.85
CA LEU A 148 19.96 24.07 -2.83
C LEU A 148 20.52 22.80 -3.50
N ALA A 149 21.82 22.57 -3.34
CA ALA A 149 22.41 21.30 -3.73
C ALA A 149 22.01 20.22 -2.70
N PRO A 150 21.57 19.02 -3.14
CA PRO A 150 21.16 17.93 -2.24
C PRO A 150 22.22 17.55 -1.19
N GLU A 151 23.50 17.55 -1.57
CA GLU A 151 24.63 17.24 -0.69
C GLU A 151 24.88 18.27 0.43
N ASP A 152 24.34 19.49 0.28
CA ASP A 152 24.48 20.56 1.27
C ASP A 152 23.44 20.45 2.40
N VAL A 153 22.41 19.61 2.23
CA VAL A 153 21.34 19.44 3.22
C VAL A 153 21.88 18.76 4.48
N LYS A 154 21.71 19.42 5.63
CA LYS A 154 22.11 18.92 6.95
C LYS A 154 20.93 18.46 7.79
N THR A 155 19.81 19.17 7.69
CA THR A 155 18.61 18.89 8.47
C THR A 155 17.39 18.90 7.58
N ILE A 156 16.43 18.04 7.92
CA ILE A 156 15.11 18.04 7.29
C ILE A 156 14.08 18.23 8.39
N SER A 157 13.13 19.14 8.17
CA SER A 157 12.07 19.44 9.13
C SER A 157 10.70 19.50 8.45
N PHE A 158 9.68 19.09 9.19
CA PHE A 158 8.28 19.32 8.83
C PHE A 158 7.74 20.40 9.77
N LEU A 159 7.45 21.58 9.21
CA LEU A 159 6.98 22.74 9.95
C LEU A 159 5.52 23.02 9.59
N MET A 160 4.71 23.46 10.54
CA MET A 160 3.35 23.96 10.32
C MET A 160 3.31 25.44 10.64
N ALA A 161 2.65 26.20 9.78
CA ALA A 161 2.49 27.64 9.90
C ALA A 161 1.09 28.07 9.43
N ALA A 162 0.61 29.21 9.91
CA ALA A 162 -0.67 29.79 9.49
C ALA A 162 -0.62 31.33 9.57
N GLY A 163 -1.41 32.00 8.72
CA GLY A 163 -1.55 33.47 8.75
C GLY A 163 -2.41 34.00 9.91
N GLY A 164 -2.71 33.18 10.91
CA GLY A 164 -3.54 33.48 12.07
C GLY A 164 -3.90 32.22 12.85
N PRO A 165 -4.75 32.32 13.89
CA PRO A 165 -5.06 31.19 14.75
C PRO A 165 -5.62 30.00 13.98
N ALA A 166 -5.01 28.82 14.14
CA ALA A 166 -5.40 27.62 13.44
C ALA A 166 -5.00 26.35 14.20
N THR A 167 -5.85 25.33 14.12
CA THR A 167 -5.51 23.97 14.56
C THR A 167 -5.37 23.08 13.33
N ALA A 168 -4.24 22.41 13.19
CA ALA A 168 -3.99 21.49 12.10
C ALA A 168 -3.53 20.13 12.65
N LYS A 169 -4.08 19.06 12.07
CA LYS A 169 -3.64 17.69 12.28
C LYS A 169 -3.30 17.11 10.94
N VAL A 170 -2.07 16.63 10.77
CA VAL A 170 -1.55 16.14 9.50
C VAL A 170 -0.92 14.78 9.70
N ASN A 171 -1.29 13.84 8.85
CA ASN A 171 -0.66 12.54 8.76
C ASN A 171 0.34 12.58 7.60
N ILE A 172 1.57 12.17 7.88
CA ILE A 172 2.65 12.05 6.92
C ILE A 172 3.02 10.57 6.85
N ASP A 173 3.15 10.08 5.62
CA ASP A 173 3.46 8.69 5.34
C ASP A 173 4.57 8.61 4.30
N ARG A 174 5.50 7.68 4.54
CA ARG A 174 6.67 7.33 3.72
C ARG A 174 7.38 8.51 3.07
N PHE A 175 8.48 8.95 3.67
CA PHE A 175 9.33 10.02 3.16
C PHE A 175 10.58 9.45 2.47
N ILE A 176 10.76 9.76 1.18
CA ILE A 176 11.83 9.20 0.35
C ILE A 176 12.53 10.28 -0.48
N ALA A 177 13.75 9.98 -0.95
CA ALA A 177 14.42 10.74 -1.99
C ALA A 177 14.52 9.90 -3.29
N LEU A 178 14.48 10.59 -4.44
CA LEU A 178 14.51 9.97 -5.78
C LEU A 178 15.59 10.64 -6.66
N THR A 179 16.25 9.87 -7.53
CA THR A 179 17.27 10.36 -8.46
C THR A 179 16.67 10.96 -9.75
N ASP A 180 17.48 11.72 -10.49
CA ASP A 180 17.23 12.16 -11.88
C ASP A 180 18.44 11.78 -12.72
N LEU A 181 18.46 10.55 -13.25
CA LEU A 181 19.60 9.99 -14.00
C LEU A 181 19.68 10.53 -15.44
N ASN A 182 18.61 11.08 -16.00
CA ASN A 182 18.50 11.56 -17.37
C ASN A 182 18.39 13.09 -17.49
N ASP A 183 18.43 13.79 -16.35
CA ASP A 183 18.51 15.24 -16.25
C ASP A 183 17.36 15.97 -16.97
N ASN A 184 16.16 15.38 -16.92
CA ASN A 184 14.98 15.93 -17.59
C ASN A 184 14.08 16.74 -16.63
N GLY A 185 14.45 16.84 -15.34
CA GLY A 185 13.67 17.53 -14.32
C GLY A 185 12.41 16.76 -13.89
N VAL A 186 12.35 15.46 -14.18
CA VAL A 186 11.33 14.51 -13.73
C VAL A 186 12.06 13.40 -12.98
N PRO A 187 11.53 12.92 -11.84
CA PRO A 187 12.17 11.82 -11.12
C PRO A 187 12.32 10.64 -12.07
N ASP A 188 13.54 10.12 -12.15
CA ASP A 188 13.83 8.98 -12.95
C ASP A 188 13.30 7.74 -12.27
N ILE A 189 12.08 7.45 -12.67
CA ILE A 189 11.49 6.15 -12.58
C ILE A 189 11.64 5.63 -14.01
N ASP A 190 12.72 4.92 -14.34
CA ASP A 190 12.90 4.24 -15.65
C ASP A 190 11.61 3.48 -15.99
N GLU A 191 11.26 3.24 -17.25
CA GLU A 191 10.07 2.46 -17.62
C GLU A 191 10.09 1.05 -16.98
N ALA A 192 11.29 0.47 -16.83
CA ALA A 192 11.48 -0.77 -16.06
C ALA A 192 11.18 -0.58 -14.56
N GLN A 193 11.61 0.54 -13.98
CA GLN A 193 11.34 0.90 -12.57
C GLN A 193 9.93 1.43 -12.35
N MET A 194 9.23 1.94 -13.36
CA MET A 194 7.82 2.29 -13.28
C MET A 194 7.02 1.01 -13.15
N GLY A 195 7.45 -0.05 -13.86
CA GLY A 195 6.92 -1.40 -13.66
C GLY A 195 7.12 -1.88 -12.24
N GLU A 196 8.34 -1.79 -11.71
CA GLU A 196 8.66 -2.20 -10.33
C GLU A 196 7.96 -1.33 -9.28
N ALA A 197 7.92 -0.01 -9.45
CA ALA A 197 7.21 0.92 -8.57
C ALA A 197 5.70 0.70 -8.60
N ALA A 198 5.13 0.38 -9.77
CA ALA A 198 3.72 0.02 -9.90
C ALA A 198 3.43 -1.30 -9.17
N GLN A 199 4.29 -2.31 -9.34
CA GLN A 199 4.18 -3.59 -8.63
C GLN A 199 4.33 -3.41 -7.12
N ASN A 200 5.34 -2.67 -6.66
CA ASN A 200 5.54 -2.37 -5.24
C ASN A 200 4.33 -1.62 -4.63
N SER A 201 3.73 -0.70 -5.39
CA SER A 201 2.51 0.00 -4.99
C SER A 201 1.31 -0.95 -4.96
N GLU A 202 1.15 -1.83 -5.95
CA GLU A 202 0.14 -2.89 -5.98
C GLU A 202 0.29 -3.83 -4.76
N GLU A 203 1.49 -4.32 -4.47
CA GLU A 203 1.77 -5.20 -3.34
C GLU A 203 1.53 -4.51 -1.98
N LEU A 204 1.86 -3.23 -1.85
CA LEU A 204 1.52 -2.45 -0.67
C LEU A 204 0.00 -2.30 -0.53
N ALA A 205 -0.69 -1.96 -1.61
CA ALA A 205 -2.14 -1.84 -1.62
C ALA A 205 -2.80 -3.15 -1.22
N ASP A 206 -2.36 -4.29 -1.79
CA ASP A 206 -2.83 -5.62 -1.44
C ASP A 206 -2.59 -5.95 0.03
N ARG A 207 -1.42 -5.63 0.58
CA ARG A 207 -1.14 -5.82 2.01
C ARG A 207 -2.09 -4.99 2.87
N TYR A 208 -2.30 -3.72 2.54
CA TYR A 208 -3.21 -2.86 3.29
C TYR A 208 -4.65 -3.31 3.19
N PHE A 209 -5.09 -3.72 2.01
CA PHE A 209 -6.42 -4.28 1.79
C PHE A 209 -6.65 -5.53 2.64
N ASN A 210 -5.68 -6.46 2.66
CA ASN A 210 -5.76 -7.69 3.43
C ASN A 210 -5.72 -7.45 4.96
N ASN A 211 -5.12 -6.34 5.39
CA ASN A 211 -5.08 -5.93 6.79
C ASN A 211 -6.31 -5.11 7.22
N GLY A 212 -7.24 -4.79 6.30
CA GLY A 212 -8.42 -3.97 6.58
C GLY A 212 -8.18 -2.46 6.52
N ASP A 213 -6.97 -1.99 6.19
CA ASP A 213 -6.74 -0.56 5.96
C ASP A 213 -7.08 -0.19 4.51
N TYR A 214 -8.38 -0.11 4.27
CA TYR A 214 -8.92 0.14 2.95
C TYR A 214 -8.64 1.55 2.43
N GLU A 215 -8.40 2.53 3.32
CA GLU A 215 -8.08 3.89 2.91
C GLU A 215 -6.67 3.98 2.31
N LYS A 216 -5.67 3.35 2.95
CA LYS A 216 -4.33 3.25 2.35
C LYS A 216 -4.32 2.30 1.15
N ALA A 217 -5.10 1.23 1.17
CA ALA A 217 -5.23 0.37 0.00
C ALA A 217 -5.70 1.18 -1.23
N GLU A 218 -6.76 1.99 -1.10
CA GLU A 218 -7.23 2.86 -2.19
C GLU A 218 -6.10 3.76 -2.70
N LYS A 219 -5.37 4.40 -1.80
CA LYS A 219 -4.23 5.29 -2.11
C LYS A 219 -3.17 4.58 -2.95
N TYR A 220 -2.69 3.42 -2.51
CA TYR A 220 -1.63 2.70 -3.22
C TYR A 220 -2.11 2.06 -4.53
N TYR A 221 -3.38 1.63 -4.62
CA TYR A 221 -3.98 1.25 -5.91
C TYR A 221 -4.07 2.44 -6.87
N GLN A 222 -4.40 3.64 -6.39
CA GLN A 222 -4.40 4.85 -7.24
C GLN A 222 -2.98 5.21 -7.72
N GLU A 223 -1.96 5.04 -6.87
CA GLU A 223 -0.55 5.21 -7.28
C GLU A 223 -0.17 4.20 -8.37
N ALA A 224 -0.42 2.91 -8.13
CA ALA A 224 -0.18 1.84 -9.09
C ALA A 224 -0.91 2.09 -10.43
N LYS A 225 -2.18 2.50 -10.38
CA LYS A 225 -2.97 2.90 -11.55
C LYS A 225 -2.25 4.00 -12.34
N SER A 226 -1.85 5.09 -11.68
CA SER A 226 -1.20 6.23 -12.35
C SER A 226 0.11 5.83 -13.05
N LEU A 227 0.88 4.93 -12.43
CA LEU A 227 2.11 4.40 -13.00
C LEU A 227 1.82 3.50 -14.20
N TYR A 228 0.83 2.60 -14.11
CA TYR A 228 0.41 1.77 -15.25
C TYR A 228 -0.17 2.61 -16.40
N GLU A 229 -0.87 3.72 -16.13
CA GLU A 229 -1.33 4.65 -17.17
C GLU A 229 -0.15 5.32 -17.90
N ARG A 230 0.88 5.75 -17.17
CA ARG A 230 2.10 6.34 -17.74
C ARG A 230 2.85 5.34 -18.61
N MET A 231 2.91 4.08 -18.20
CA MET A 231 3.44 2.96 -18.98
C MET A 231 2.50 2.50 -20.12
N ARG A 232 1.34 3.15 -20.30
CA ARG A 232 0.32 2.79 -21.28
C ARG A 232 -0.23 1.37 -21.13
N ASN A 233 -0.10 0.75 -19.95
CA ASN A 233 -0.68 -0.54 -19.61
C ASN A 233 -2.13 -0.35 -19.14
N ARG A 234 -3.04 -0.18 -20.11
CA ARG A 234 -4.46 0.13 -19.85
C ARG A 234 -5.18 -0.96 -19.06
N GLU A 235 -4.84 -2.23 -19.27
CA GLU A 235 -5.47 -3.34 -18.58
C GLU A 235 -5.16 -3.30 -17.08
N LYS A 236 -3.87 -3.19 -16.73
CA LYS A 236 -3.47 -3.05 -15.32
C LYS A 236 -3.98 -1.77 -14.69
N ALA A 237 -3.97 -0.64 -15.41
CA ALA A 237 -4.56 0.60 -14.92
C ALA A 237 -6.05 0.45 -14.59
N GLN A 238 -6.83 -0.25 -15.43
CA GLN A 238 -8.24 -0.54 -15.18
C GLN A 238 -8.44 -1.49 -14.00
N GLU A 239 -7.58 -2.50 -13.86
CA GLU A 239 -7.58 -3.42 -12.71
C GLU A 239 -7.37 -2.64 -11.40
N MET A 240 -6.33 -1.80 -11.34
CA MET A 240 -6.02 -0.98 -10.17
C MET A 240 -7.13 0.06 -9.87
N ASP A 241 -7.76 0.63 -10.90
CA ASP A 241 -8.93 1.51 -10.71
C ASP A 241 -10.11 0.78 -10.07
N SER A 242 -10.37 -0.47 -10.48
CA SER A 242 -11.41 -1.31 -9.89
C SER A 242 -11.08 -1.64 -8.43
N ARG A 243 -9.83 -2.00 -8.14
CA ARG A 243 -9.35 -2.30 -6.78
C ARG A 243 -9.39 -1.09 -5.84
N ALA A 244 -9.05 0.10 -6.35
CA ALA A 244 -9.15 1.35 -5.61
C ALA A 244 -10.61 1.66 -5.24
N LYS A 245 -11.54 1.50 -6.19
CA LYS A 245 -12.99 1.67 -5.93
C LYS A 245 -13.53 0.65 -4.93
N GLU A 246 -13.08 -0.60 -5.03
CA GLU A 246 -13.47 -1.65 -4.08
C GLU A 246 -12.96 -1.32 -2.67
N SER A 247 -11.72 -0.88 -2.54
CA SER A 247 -11.13 -0.42 -1.28
C SER A 247 -11.97 0.72 -0.69
N ARG A 248 -12.30 1.74 -1.49
CA ARG A 248 -13.19 2.83 -1.04
C ARG A 248 -14.57 2.34 -0.59
N ALA A 249 -15.14 1.35 -1.27
CA ALA A 249 -16.43 0.78 -0.91
C ALA A 249 -16.37 0.13 0.48
N TRP A 250 -15.34 -0.68 0.73
CA TRP A 250 -15.08 -1.30 2.03
C TRP A 250 -14.83 -0.27 3.14
N PHE A 251 -14.01 0.75 2.88
CA PHE A 251 -13.79 1.85 3.84
C PHE A 251 -15.11 2.53 4.25
N ASN A 252 -15.98 2.86 3.28
CA ASN A 252 -17.27 3.47 3.58
C ASN A 252 -18.20 2.51 4.34
N TYR A 253 -18.12 1.20 4.06
CA TYR A 253 -18.89 0.20 4.77
C TYR A 253 -18.48 0.12 6.24
N GLU A 254 -17.17 0.06 6.53
CA GLU A 254 -16.66 0.04 7.89
C GLU A 254 -17.03 1.31 8.67
N LYS A 255 -16.95 2.49 8.03
CA LYS A 255 -17.46 3.73 8.62
C LYS A 255 -18.97 3.66 8.90
N GLY A 256 -19.72 2.98 8.05
CA GLY A 256 -21.13 2.68 8.28
C GLY A 256 -21.36 1.88 9.55
N GLU A 257 -20.63 0.78 9.74
CA GLU A 257 -20.70 -0.05 10.94
C GLU A 257 -20.27 0.74 12.20
N GLU A 258 -19.17 1.51 12.13
CA GLU A 258 -18.70 2.35 13.24
C GLU A 258 -19.78 3.36 13.68
N PHE A 259 -20.39 4.08 12.74
CA PHE A 259 -21.46 5.02 13.05
C PHE A 259 -22.71 4.32 13.57
N TYR A 260 -23.03 3.13 13.05
CA TYR A 260 -24.16 2.34 13.52
C TYR A 260 -23.97 1.94 14.99
N GLU A 261 -22.80 1.43 15.36
CA GLU A 261 -22.46 1.03 16.74
C GLU A 261 -22.51 2.22 17.70
N ASN A 262 -22.05 3.40 17.24
CA ASN A 262 -22.11 4.65 17.98
C ASN A 262 -23.50 5.31 17.99
N LYS A 263 -24.52 4.66 17.40
CA LYS A 263 -25.91 5.14 17.26
C LYS A 263 -26.04 6.46 16.49
N GLU A 264 -25.04 6.79 15.67
CA GLU A 264 -25.04 7.92 14.76
C GLU A 264 -25.74 7.56 13.44
N TYR A 265 -26.99 7.10 13.54
CA TYR A 265 -27.72 6.42 12.45
C TYR A 265 -27.80 7.21 11.13
N THR A 266 -27.88 8.54 11.20
CA THR A 266 -27.87 9.37 9.97
C THR A 266 -26.54 9.27 9.23
N LYS A 267 -25.41 9.31 9.95
CA LYS A 267 -24.07 9.17 9.34
C LYS A 267 -23.86 7.75 8.84
N ALA A 268 -24.36 6.74 9.58
CA ALA A 268 -24.33 5.35 9.14
C ALA A 268 -25.07 5.17 7.81
N MET A 269 -26.29 5.70 7.67
CA MET A 269 -27.05 5.65 6.41
C MET A 269 -26.28 6.27 5.24
N GLU A 270 -25.67 7.44 5.44
CA GLU A 270 -24.88 8.10 4.40
C GLU A 270 -23.64 7.28 4.00
N ALA A 271 -22.95 6.68 4.96
CA ALA A 271 -21.78 5.85 4.72
C ALA A 271 -22.14 4.55 3.97
N TYR A 272 -23.19 3.83 4.39
CA TYR A 272 -23.66 2.65 3.67
C TYR A 272 -24.18 2.97 2.27
N ASP A 273 -24.83 4.12 2.06
CA ASP A 273 -25.27 4.53 0.72
C ASP A 273 -24.08 4.78 -0.21
N ARG A 274 -23.00 5.41 0.29
CA ARG A 274 -21.75 5.56 -0.46
C ARG A 274 -21.11 4.20 -0.78
N ALA A 275 -21.00 3.32 0.23
CA ALA A 275 -20.45 1.97 0.06
C ALA A 275 -21.23 1.18 -0.99
N ARG A 276 -22.56 1.15 -0.89
CA ARG A 276 -23.45 0.50 -1.86
C ARG A 276 -23.21 0.98 -3.28
N LYS A 277 -23.13 2.30 -3.50
CA LYS A 277 -22.87 2.89 -4.81
C LYS A 277 -21.54 2.43 -5.38
N ASP A 278 -20.48 2.43 -4.57
CA ASP A 278 -19.16 1.97 -5.02
C ASP A 278 -19.14 0.44 -5.28
N PHE A 279 -19.81 -0.38 -4.46
CA PHE A 279 -19.92 -1.83 -4.69
C PHE A 279 -20.67 -2.18 -5.98
N VAL A 280 -21.69 -1.39 -6.37
CA VAL A 280 -22.34 -1.53 -7.68
C VAL A 280 -21.35 -1.30 -8.82
N LEU A 281 -20.46 -0.30 -8.70
CA LEU A 281 -19.49 0.03 -9.74
C LEU A 281 -18.43 -1.07 -9.94
N VAL A 282 -18.06 -1.78 -8.87
CA VAL A 282 -17.09 -2.89 -8.94
C VAL A 282 -17.76 -4.27 -9.13
N GLY A 283 -19.09 -4.31 -9.18
CA GLY A 283 -19.84 -5.55 -9.41
C GLY A 283 -19.91 -6.51 -8.22
N ASN A 284 -19.63 -6.04 -7.00
CA ASN A 284 -19.71 -6.85 -5.78
C ASN A 284 -21.15 -6.86 -5.23
N LEU A 285 -22.01 -7.67 -5.86
CA LEU A 285 -23.44 -7.68 -5.58
C LEU A 285 -23.81 -8.20 -4.18
N ASP A 286 -23.02 -9.11 -3.62
CA ASP A 286 -23.27 -9.65 -2.28
C ASP A 286 -23.13 -8.54 -1.22
N MET A 287 -22.16 -7.62 -1.41
CA MET A 287 -22.02 -6.46 -0.54
C MET A 287 -23.05 -5.37 -0.80
N VAL A 288 -23.59 -5.26 -2.03
CA VAL A 288 -24.75 -4.39 -2.32
C VAL A 288 -25.95 -4.83 -1.49
N ASP A 289 -26.29 -6.12 -1.53
CA ASP A 289 -27.41 -6.68 -0.75
C ASP A 289 -27.19 -6.48 0.76
N THR A 290 -25.95 -6.64 1.22
CA THR A 290 -25.56 -6.39 2.62
C THR A 290 -25.80 -4.93 3.02
N CYS A 291 -25.36 -3.97 2.20
CA CYS A 291 -25.60 -2.55 2.44
C CYS A 291 -27.10 -2.21 2.40
N GLU A 292 -27.87 -2.81 1.50
CA GLU A 292 -29.33 -2.59 1.40
C GLU A 292 -30.06 -3.06 2.65
N ASN A 293 -29.70 -4.23 3.17
CA ASN A 293 -30.28 -4.74 4.42
C ASN A 293 -29.99 -3.78 5.59
N ARG A 294 -28.75 -3.28 5.70
CA ARG A 294 -28.38 -2.27 6.72
C ARG A 294 -29.14 -0.96 6.56
N LEU A 295 -29.30 -0.49 5.33
CA LEU A 295 -30.05 0.74 5.04
C LEU A 295 -31.55 0.58 5.37
N HIS A 296 -32.14 -0.59 5.10
CA HIS A 296 -33.53 -0.87 5.45
C HIS A 296 -33.73 -0.88 6.97
N GLU A 297 -32.85 -1.55 7.71
CA GLU A 297 -32.84 -1.56 9.18
C GLU A 297 -32.78 -0.13 9.75
N LEU A 298 -31.86 0.69 9.22
CA LEU A 298 -31.73 2.09 9.62
C LEU A 298 -32.94 2.95 9.23
N SER A 299 -33.58 2.67 8.10
CA SER A 299 -34.82 3.33 7.68
C SER A 299 -35.96 3.06 8.66
N GLU A 300 -36.10 1.83 9.16
CA GLU A 300 -37.09 1.49 10.19
C GLU A 300 -36.80 2.20 11.51
N LEU A 301 -35.53 2.26 11.92
CA LEU A 301 -35.11 2.92 13.16
C LEU A 301 -35.28 4.44 13.13
N THR A 302 -35.02 5.07 11.98
CA THR A 302 -34.98 6.54 11.87
C THR A 302 -36.23 7.15 11.23
N GLY A 303 -37.07 6.33 10.58
CA GLY A 303 -38.19 6.78 9.76
C GLY A 303 -37.78 7.47 8.45
N ARG A 304 -36.49 7.42 8.08
CA ARG A 304 -35.98 8.03 6.83
C ARG A 304 -35.96 7.02 5.69
N PRO A 305 -36.48 7.35 4.50
CA PRO A 305 -36.51 6.42 3.38
C PRO A 305 -35.09 6.15 2.83
N VAL A 306 -34.88 4.93 2.31
CA VAL A 306 -33.66 4.54 1.60
C VAL A 306 -33.64 5.16 0.21
N SER A 307 -32.51 5.74 -0.19
CA SER A 307 -32.31 6.24 -1.56
C SER A 307 -32.42 5.09 -2.57
N PRO A 308 -33.04 5.32 -3.75
CA PRO A 308 -33.10 4.30 -4.80
C PRO A 308 -31.69 3.92 -5.28
N VAL A 309 -31.54 2.67 -5.68
CA VAL A 309 -30.28 2.12 -6.20
C VAL A 309 -29.95 2.80 -7.53
N PRO A 310 -28.71 3.26 -7.76
CA PRO A 310 -28.32 3.74 -9.07
C PRO A 310 -28.44 2.62 -10.11
N GLU A 311 -29.11 2.88 -11.23
CA GLU A 311 -29.14 1.94 -12.34
C GLU A 311 -27.72 1.66 -12.85
N ARG A 312 -27.41 0.39 -13.07
CA ARG A 312 -26.10 -0.02 -13.59
C ARG A 312 -25.86 0.66 -14.95
N PRO A 313 -24.66 1.21 -15.22
CA PRO A 313 -24.34 1.73 -16.54
C PRO A 313 -24.56 0.66 -17.61
N PRO A 314 -25.27 0.96 -18.72
CA PRO A 314 -25.45 0.00 -19.79
C PRO A 314 -24.09 -0.35 -20.42
N GLY A 315 -23.67 -1.62 -20.34
CA GLY A 315 -22.44 -2.12 -20.97
C GLY A 315 -21.50 -2.96 -20.09
N THR A 316 -21.69 -3.01 -18.77
CA THR A 316 -20.90 -3.85 -17.84
C THR A 316 -21.56 -5.21 -17.58
N GLU A 317 -21.76 -6.01 -18.63
CA GLU A 317 -22.09 -7.43 -18.48
C GLU A 317 -20.80 -8.23 -18.29
N GLN A 318 -20.43 -8.50 -17.03
CA GLN A 318 -19.54 -9.61 -16.75
C GLN A 318 -20.31 -10.93 -16.96
N PRO A 319 -19.64 -11.98 -17.48
CA PRO A 319 -20.28 -13.27 -17.70
C PRO A 319 -20.80 -13.79 -16.37
N THR A 320 -22.12 -13.90 -16.25
CA THR A 320 -22.78 -14.47 -15.09
C THR A 320 -22.24 -15.87 -14.87
N ARG A 321 -21.36 -16.04 -13.86
CA ARG A 321 -21.03 -17.39 -13.38
C ARG A 321 -22.35 -18.01 -12.90
N PRO A 322 -22.67 -19.26 -13.30
CA PRO A 322 -23.86 -19.92 -12.78
C PRO A 322 -23.73 -20.00 -11.26
N ARG A 323 -24.75 -19.50 -10.55
CA ARG A 323 -24.91 -19.62 -9.09
C ARG A 323 -24.66 -21.08 -8.70
N GLU A 324 -23.47 -21.36 -8.17
CA GLU A 324 -23.20 -22.60 -7.46
C GLU A 324 -23.99 -22.52 -6.16
N GLY A 325 -25.12 -23.22 -6.13
CA GLY A 325 -25.95 -23.32 -4.94
C GLY A 325 -25.09 -23.77 -3.77
N SER A 326 -25.07 -22.97 -2.71
CA SER A 326 -24.46 -23.28 -1.42
C SER A 326 -25.15 -24.51 -0.81
N GLY A 327 -24.75 -25.68 -1.27
CA GLY A 327 -25.15 -26.95 -0.70
C GLY A 327 -24.29 -27.24 0.52
N ALA A 328 -24.93 -27.63 1.62
CA ALA A 328 -24.36 -28.06 2.89
C ALA A 328 -23.33 -29.23 2.82
N GLY A 329 -22.85 -29.61 1.63
CA GLY A 329 -21.85 -30.64 1.41
C GLY A 329 -20.41 -30.22 1.72
N GLY A 330 -20.07 -28.92 1.63
CA GLY A 330 -18.72 -28.44 1.93
C GLY A 330 -18.32 -28.62 3.40
N LEU A 331 -19.25 -28.33 4.32
CA LEU A 331 -19.02 -28.49 5.76
C LEU A 331 -18.85 -29.97 6.15
N LEU A 332 -19.65 -30.87 5.55
CA LEU A 332 -19.54 -32.30 5.79
C LEU A 332 -18.23 -32.89 5.26
N PHE A 333 -17.71 -32.38 4.14
CA PHE A 333 -16.43 -32.80 3.61
C PHE A 333 -15.27 -32.37 4.52
N VAL A 334 -15.28 -31.13 5.02
CA VAL A 334 -14.27 -30.65 5.96
C VAL A 334 -14.29 -31.46 7.26
N LEU A 335 -15.48 -31.74 7.82
CA LEU A 335 -15.61 -32.56 9.02
C LEU A 335 -15.13 -34.00 8.80
N ALA A 336 -15.38 -34.60 7.63
CA ALA A 336 -14.90 -35.93 7.29
C ALA A 336 -13.36 -35.97 7.18
N VAL A 337 -12.74 -34.95 6.57
CA VAL A 337 -11.28 -34.85 6.46
C VAL A 337 -10.63 -34.68 7.83
N VAL A 338 -11.17 -33.79 8.68
CA VAL A 338 -10.67 -33.58 10.05
C VAL A 338 -10.80 -34.87 10.88
N PHE A 339 -11.90 -35.60 10.74
CA PHE A 339 -12.09 -36.87 11.43
C PHE A 339 -11.10 -37.95 10.95
N LEU A 340 -10.89 -38.09 9.63
CA LEU A 340 -9.95 -39.06 9.07
C LEU A 340 -8.50 -38.76 9.45
N VAL A 341 -8.09 -37.49 9.42
CA VAL A 341 -6.75 -37.08 9.85
C VAL A 341 -6.57 -37.27 11.37
N GLY A 342 -7.58 -36.94 12.17
CA GLY A 342 -7.57 -37.16 13.62
C GLY A 342 -7.43 -38.64 13.99
N VAL A 343 -8.17 -39.52 13.30
CA VAL A 343 -8.08 -40.98 13.48
C VAL A 343 -6.71 -41.50 13.03
N GLY A 344 -6.16 -41.01 11.92
CA GLY A 344 -4.83 -41.39 11.44
C GLY A 344 -3.72 -41.04 12.44
N VAL A 345 -3.75 -39.82 12.99
CA VAL A 345 -2.78 -39.37 14.00
C VAL A 345 -2.96 -40.15 15.32
N TYR A 346 -4.20 -40.42 15.73
CA TYR A 346 -4.47 -41.21 16.94
C TYR A 346 -3.91 -42.63 16.84
N PHE A 347 -4.13 -43.32 15.71
CA PHE A 347 -3.58 -44.66 15.49
C PHE A 347 -2.05 -44.66 15.36
N TRP A 348 -1.45 -43.61 14.79
CA TRP A 348 0.00 -43.51 14.71
C TRP A 348 0.63 -43.31 16.09
N LYS A 349 0.02 -42.48 16.94
CA LYS A 349 0.55 -42.15 18.27
C LYS A 349 0.35 -43.26 19.31
N PHE A 350 -0.68 -44.08 19.20
CA PHE A 350 -1.02 -45.11 20.20
C PHE A 350 -0.71 -46.55 19.82
N ARG A 351 -0.11 -46.81 18.64
CA ARG A 351 0.17 -48.18 18.17
C ARG A 351 1.65 -48.51 17.94
N GLY A 352 2.57 -47.62 18.29
CA GLY A 352 4.01 -47.85 18.14
C GLY A 352 4.66 -48.46 19.39
N GLY A 353 4.66 -49.80 19.47
CA GLY A 353 5.75 -50.50 20.16
C GLY A 353 7.04 -50.30 19.36
N GLU A 354 8.15 -50.03 20.06
CA GLU A 354 9.45 -49.70 19.45
C GLU A 354 9.92 -50.80 18.46
N PRO A 355 10.16 -50.46 17.17
CA PRO A 355 10.83 -51.38 16.27
C PRO A 355 12.35 -51.26 16.43
N LYS A 356 12.98 -52.40 16.72
CA LYS A 356 14.44 -52.57 16.73
C LYS A 356 15.02 -52.31 15.34
N ALA A 357 16.11 -51.57 15.30
CA ALA A 357 16.86 -51.23 14.10
C ALA A 357 17.45 -52.47 13.42
N GLU A 358 17.14 -52.65 12.15
CA GLU A 358 17.82 -53.59 11.26
C GLU A 358 18.29 -52.83 10.01
N GLU A 359 19.59 -52.91 9.75
CA GLU A 359 20.34 -52.24 8.70
C GLU A 359 20.01 -52.83 7.32
N LYS A 360 19.53 -52.00 6.37
CA LYS A 360 19.31 -52.41 4.97
C LYS A 360 19.98 -51.48 3.96
N LYS A 361 20.65 -52.14 3.01
CA LYS A 361 21.43 -51.65 1.87
C LYS A 361 20.61 -50.78 0.87
N PRO A 362 21.28 -49.91 0.09
CA PRO A 362 20.62 -48.93 -0.76
C PRO A 362 19.91 -49.57 -1.97
N VAL A 363 18.69 -49.11 -2.21
CA VAL A 363 17.86 -49.44 -3.39
C VAL A 363 18.06 -48.32 -4.44
N PRO A 364 18.28 -48.63 -5.72
CA PRO A 364 18.49 -47.63 -6.77
C PRO A 364 17.19 -46.87 -7.09
N PRO A 365 17.28 -45.62 -7.58
CA PRO A 365 16.14 -44.76 -7.84
C PRO A 365 15.31 -45.30 -9.02
N VAL A 366 14.00 -45.45 -8.80
CA VAL A 366 13.02 -45.75 -9.84
C VAL A 366 12.76 -44.45 -10.62
N GLU A 367 13.26 -44.37 -11.85
CA GLU A 367 12.91 -43.29 -12.77
C GLU A 367 11.41 -43.38 -13.12
N PRO A 368 10.60 -42.33 -12.90
CA PRO A 368 9.24 -42.29 -13.43
C PRO A 368 9.29 -42.31 -14.96
N SER A 369 8.52 -43.21 -15.55
CA SER A 369 8.38 -43.41 -17.00
C SER A 369 8.30 -42.07 -17.74
N LYS A 370 9.34 -41.74 -18.53
CA LYS A 370 9.49 -40.48 -19.30
C LYS A 370 8.26 -40.13 -20.13
N THR A 371 7.43 -41.11 -20.49
CA THR A 371 6.22 -40.93 -21.29
C THR A 371 5.10 -40.17 -20.58
N LYS A 372 4.88 -40.38 -19.27
CA LYS A 372 3.76 -39.73 -18.55
C LYS A 372 4.00 -38.22 -18.38
N ALA A 373 5.23 -37.84 -18.06
CA ALA A 373 5.60 -36.43 -17.92
C ALA A 373 5.48 -35.67 -19.25
N GLU A 374 5.83 -36.31 -20.37
CA GLU A 374 5.66 -35.74 -21.71
C GLU A 374 4.18 -35.60 -22.10
N GLU A 375 3.33 -36.57 -21.78
CA GLU A 375 1.89 -36.51 -22.05
C GLU A 375 1.19 -35.41 -21.24
N ILE A 376 1.55 -35.24 -19.97
CA ILE A 376 1.05 -34.14 -19.13
C ILE A 376 1.51 -32.78 -19.68
N ARG A 377 2.77 -32.64 -20.13
CA ARG A 377 3.27 -31.40 -20.75
C ARG A 377 2.50 -31.04 -22.02
N LYS A 378 2.27 -32.01 -22.91
CA LYS A 378 1.47 -31.80 -24.13
C LYS A 378 0.03 -31.41 -23.78
N LEU A 379 -0.58 -32.06 -22.80
CA LEU A 379 -1.94 -31.76 -22.37
C LEU A 379 -2.06 -30.33 -21.79
N LYS A 380 -1.07 -29.90 -21.00
CA LYS A 380 -1.00 -28.54 -20.45
C LYS A 380 -0.83 -27.48 -21.55
N ALA A 381 0.01 -27.74 -22.55
CA ALA A 381 0.18 -26.83 -23.69
C ALA A 381 -1.15 -26.61 -24.43
N LYS A 382 -1.90 -27.68 -24.71
CA LYS A 382 -3.21 -27.57 -25.38
C LYS A 382 -4.22 -26.74 -24.59
N PHE A 383 -4.21 -26.84 -23.26
CA PHE A 383 -5.07 -26.03 -22.41
C PHE A 383 -4.64 -24.55 -22.44
N VAL A 384 -3.34 -24.26 -22.35
CA VAL A 384 -2.80 -22.88 -22.39
C VAL A 384 -3.08 -22.20 -23.73
N TYR A 385 -3.00 -22.92 -24.85
CA TYR A 385 -3.31 -22.39 -26.19
C TYR A 385 -4.82 -22.40 -26.53
N GLY A 386 -5.68 -22.77 -25.59
CA GLY A 386 -7.13 -22.76 -25.78
C GLY A 386 -7.68 -23.85 -26.71
N GLU A 387 -6.87 -24.87 -27.06
CA GLU A 387 -7.31 -25.99 -27.90
C GLU A 387 -8.31 -26.92 -27.19
N ILE A 388 -8.28 -26.94 -25.85
CA ILE A 388 -9.20 -27.72 -25.01
C ILE A 388 -9.70 -26.87 -23.85
N ASN A 389 -10.94 -27.08 -23.43
CA ASN A 389 -11.50 -26.40 -22.26
C ASN A 389 -11.09 -27.09 -20.94
N ARG A 390 -11.33 -26.40 -19.81
CA ARG A 390 -10.95 -26.88 -18.47
C ARG A 390 -11.52 -28.25 -18.11
N LYS A 391 -12.80 -28.52 -18.43
CA LYS A 391 -13.43 -29.82 -18.15
C LYS A 391 -12.76 -30.96 -18.92
N GLU A 392 -12.38 -30.70 -20.17
CA GLU A 392 -11.69 -31.67 -21.01
C GLU A 392 -10.24 -31.92 -20.54
N TYR A 393 -9.54 -30.87 -20.10
CA TYR A 393 -8.21 -30.98 -19.50
C TYR A 393 -8.23 -31.87 -18.24
N GLU A 394 -9.14 -31.59 -17.30
CA GLU A 394 -9.25 -32.34 -16.03
C GLU A 394 -9.66 -33.81 -16.23
N LYS A 395 -10.47 -34.09 -17.25
CA LYS A 395 -10.83 -35.47 -17.61
C LYS A 395 -9.63 -36.25 -18.16
N LYS A 396 -8.90 -35.67 -19.12
CA LYS A 396 -7.71 -36.29 -19.73
C LYS A 396 -6.56 -36.44 -18.73
N LEU A 397 -6.43 -35.52 -17.77
CA LEU A 397 -5.43 -35.63 -16.72
C LEU A 397 -5.70 -36.84 -15.82
N ARG A 398 -6.96 -37.07 -15.42
CA ARG A 398 -7.36 -38.27 -14.66
C ARG A 398 -7.12 -39.57 -15.45
N GLU A 399 -7.46 -39.59 -16.74
CA GLU A 399 -7.18 -40.75 -17.60
C GLU A 399 -5.67 -41.07 -17.71
N LEU A 400 -4.79 -40.07 -17.61
CA LEU A 400 -3.33 -40.26 -17.57
C LEU A 400 -2.84 -40.72 -16.18
N GLU A 401 -3.53 -40.35 -15.12
CA GLU A 401 -3.23 -40.77 -13.76
C GLU A 401 -3.62 -42.23 -13.51
N ASP A 402 -4.77 -42.66 -14.04
CA ASP A 402 -5.30 -44.02 -13.91
C ASP A 402 -4.55 -45.07 -14.76
N LYS A 403 -3.72 -44.64 -15.72
CA LYS A 403 -2.88 -45.53 -16.56
C LYS A 403 -1.59 -46.01 -15.89
N THR A 404 -1.45 -45.78 -14.59
CA THR A 404 -0.27 -46.14 -13.77
C THR A 404 -0.67 -47.18 -12.75
#